data_AF-A0A1D2QY47-F1
#
_entry.id   AF-A0A1D2QY47-F1
#
_cell.length_a   1.000
_cell.length_b   1.000
_cell.length_c   1.000
_cell.angle_alpha   90.00
_cell.angle_beta   90.00
_cell.angle_gamma   90.00
#
_symmetry.space_group_name_H-M   'P 1'
#
loop_
_entity.id
_entity.type
_entity.pdbx_description
1 polymer ?
#
loop_
_entity_poly.entity_id
_entity_poly.type
_entity_poly.pdbx_seq_one_letter_code
_entity_poly.pdbx_strand_id
1 'polypeptide(L)'
;MKDAARYALDAGFNKDNAIIIVAIAWAESGGNSYACYYNSGKNPSWDRGILQINSYWHSEVTDNDAFNPTTAFQEAFRIYENRGFREWTTHTNGDYTKHLDAAKKAVNQASSTSITPAQSPTEIQPDVSTSASCFGCHTCYSTKEEAQKHVPTHVKDCGYWKCFVWDDNRYNDPEHPWRVIPGSGCELGTGCAHWVAHQLNIKSNPGCSEGYAIRVSQVIAGRREVELKNCKVGDIWTNDGKTHTGIVCQVGTNKLFVEHCSSGDGGLVKTWFSSGKCWTESTESLTKVPPSTEAQPEETPPKEPDKNAIQEVWESIGNIINEIRSWFG
;
A
#
# COMPACT_ATOMS: atom_id res chain seq x y z
N MET A 1 0.24 -5.30 -4.78
CA MET A 1 -0.37 -6.55 -5.29
C MET A 1 0.38 -7.80 -4.85
N LYS A 2 1.73 -7.82 -4.85
CA LYS A 2 2.53 -8.95 -4.35
C LYS A 2 2.24 -9.34 -2.89
N ASP A 3 2.10 -8.38 -1.97
CA ASP A 3 1.76 -8.69 -0.57
C ASP A 3 0.33 -9.23 -0.42
N ALA A 4 -0.64 -8.65 -1.13
CA ALA A 4 -2.00 -9.18 -1.18
C ALA A 4 -2.06 -10.63 -1.69
N ALA A 5 -1.23 -10.97 -2.68
CA ALA A 5 -1.10 -12.34 -3.14
C ALA A 5 -0.56 -13.29 -2.07
N ARG A 6 0.39 -12.83 -1.25
CA ARG A 6 0.87 -13.59 -0.09
C ARG A 6 -0.22 -13.75 0.96
N TYR A 7 -0.93 -12.69 1.32
CA TYR A 7 -2.04 -12.78 2.28
C TYR A 7 -3.14 -13.73 1.81
N ALA A 8 -3.48 -13.72 0.51
CA ALA A 8 -4.45 -14.65 -0.06
C ALA A 8 -3.98 -16.12 0.05
N LEU A 9 -2.73 -16.40 -0.31
CA LEU A 9 -2.17 -17.75 -0.20
C LEU A 9 -2.08 -18.20 1.27
N ASP A 10 -1.61 -17.33 2.16
CA ASP A 10 -1.48 -17.59 3.60
C ASP A 10 -2.86 -17.79 4.26
N ALA A 11 -3.91 -17.14 3.75
CA ALA A 11 -5.29 -17.31 4.20
C ALA A 11 -5.92 -18.64 3.77
N GLY A 12 -5.32 -19.38 2.84
CA GLY A 12 -5.79 -20.70 2.38
C GLY A 12 -6.39 -20.71 0.98
N PHE A 13 -6.44 -19.59 0.26
CA PHE A 13 -6.85 -19.61 -1.14
C PHE A 13 -5.85 -20.42 -1.97
N ASN A 14 -6.36 -21.37 -2.76
CA ASN A 14 -5.53 -22.00 -3.78
C ASN A 14 -5.08 -20.96 -4.82
N LYS A 15 -4.11 -21.31 -5.66
CA LYS A 15 -3.49 -20.39 -6.61
C LYS A 15 -4.48 -19.66 -7.52
N ASP A 16 -5.45 -20.36 -8.09
CA ASP A 16 -6.40 -19.75 -9.03
C ASP A 16 -7.38 -18.81 -8.30
N ASN A 17 -7.84 -19.21 -7.12
CA ASN A 17 -8.71 -18.38 -6.29
C ASN A 17 -7.96 -17.18 -5.69
N ALA A 18 -6.68 -17.34 -5.37
CA ALA A 18 -5.80 -16.25 -4.92
C ALA A 18 -5.69 -15.16 -6.00
N ILE A 19 -5.64 -15.54 -7.28
CA ILE A 19 -5.64 -14.57 -8.39
C ILE A 19 -6.94 -13.78 -8.40
N ILE A 20 -8.08 -14.45 -8.24
CA ILE A 20 -9.40 -13.82 -8.26
C ILE A 20 -9.55 -12.85 -7.08
N ILE A 21 -9.28 -13.28 -5.85
CA ILE A 21 -9.47 -12.44 -4.66
C ILE A 21 -8.52 -11.23 -4.64
N VAL A 22 -7.30 -11.38 -5.18
CA VAL A 22 -6.37 -10.25 -5.33
C VAL A 22 -6.85 -9.27 -6.40
N ALA A 23 -7.45 -9.76 -7.48
CA ALA A 23 -8.06 -8.89 -8.50
C ALA A 23 -9.29 -8.15 -7.95
N ILE A 24 -10.12 -8.82 -7.14
CA ILE A 24 -11.24 -8.21 -6.40
C ILE A 24 -10.71 -7.10 -5.48
N ALA A 25 -9.67 -7.35 -4.68
CA ALA A 25 -9.07 -6.34 -3.81
C ALA A 25 -8.68 -5.05 -4.57
N TRP A 26 -8.20 -5.17 -5.80
CA TRP A 26 -7.89 -4.01 -6.64
C TRP A 26 -9.11 -3.32 -7.22
N ALA A 27 -10.14 -4.08 -7.61
CA ALA A 27 -11.38 -3.50 -8.10
C ALA A 27 -12.16 -2.76 -6.98
N GLU A 28 -12.15 -3.32 -5.77
CA GLU A 28 -12.89 -2.78 -4.61
C GLU A 28 -12.22 -1.53 -4.03
N SER A 29 -10.88 -1.56 -3.89
CA SER A 29 -10.17 -0.53 -3.11
C SER A 29 -8.94 0.04 -3.80
N GLY A 30 -8.57 -0.45 -4.99
CA GLY A 30 -7.25 -0.19 -5.57
C GLY A 30 -6.10 -0.81 -4.77
N GLY A 31 -6.40 -1.77 -3.88
CA GLY A 31 -5.43 -2.35 -2.94
C GLY A 31 -5.23 -1.51 -1.68
N ASN A 32 -6.09 -0.52 -1.42
CA ASN A 32 -6.03 0.33 -0.23
C ASN A 32 -6.67 -0.38 0.97
N SER A 33 -5.85 -0.78 1.95
CA SER A 33 -6.29 -1.41 3.19
C SER A 33 -7.13 -0.54 4.10
N TYR A 34 -7.25 0.76 3.79
CA TYR A 34 -8.05 1.74 4.52
C TYR A 34 -9.21 2.30 3.70
N ALA A 35 -9.50 1.72 2.53
CA ALA A 35 -10.68 2.12 1.77
C ALA A 35 -11.93 1.96 2.63
N CYS A 36 -12.77 2.98 2.65
CA CYS A 36 -13.98 2.96 3.43
C CYS A 36 -15.09 3.66 2.65
N TYR A 37 -16.19 2.95 2.43
CA TYR A 37 -17.34 3.50 1.73
C TYR A 37 -18.59 3.41 2.61
N TYR A 38 -19.28 4.53 2.76
CA TYR A 38 -20.53 4.60 3.53
C TYR A 38 -21.72 4.38 2.62
N ASN A 39 -22.48 3.32 2.90
CA ASN A 39 -23.75 3.05 2.26
C ASN A 39 -24.88 3.70 3.04
N SER A 40 -25.50 4.75 2.48
CA SER A 40 -26.61 5.51 3.10
C SER A 40 -28.00 4.91 2.85
N GLY A 41 -28.07 3.67 2.35
CA GLY A 41 -29.33 3.00 2.00
C GLY A 41 -30.19 2.61 3.20
N LYS A 42 -31.19 1.74 2.96
CA LYS A 42 -32.16 1.28 3.98
C LYS A 42 -31.49 0.69 5.24
N ASN A 43 -30.33 0.06 5.07
CA ASN A 43 -29.48 -0.42 6.14
C ASN A 43 -28.13 0.31 6.07
N PRO A 44 -27.96 1.41 6.81
CA PRO A 44 -26.70 2.13 6.86
C PRO A 44 -25.54 1.21 7.23
N SER A 45 -24.49 1.18 6.41
CA SER A 45 -23.36 0.26 6.58
C SER A 45 -22.08 0.81 6.00
N TRP A 46 -20.96 0.18 6.36
CA TRP A 46 -19.63 0.53 5.88
C TRP A 46 -18.98 -0.64 5.17
N ASP A 47 -18.47 -0.40 3.97
CA ASP A 47 -17.56 -1.33 3.30
C ASP A 47 -16.13 -0.97 3.69
N ARG A 48 -15.39 -1.94 4.24
CA ARG A 48 -14.17 -1.67 4.99
C ARG A 48 -12.97 -2.41 4.43
N GLY A 49 -11.88 -1.66 4.26
CA GLY A 49 -10.55 -2.14 3.97
C GLY A 49 -10.34 -2.68 2.55
N ILE A 50 -9.25 -3.43 2.39
CA ILE A 50 -8.73 -3.84 1.08
C ILE A 50 -9.73 -4.67 0.24
N LEU A 51 -10.63 -5.38 0.93
CA LEU A 51 -11.67 -6.23 0.32
C LEU A 51 -13.08 -5.69 0.51
N GLN A 52 -13.22 -4.44 1.00
CA GLN A 52 -14.51 -3.76 1.16
C GLN A 52 -15.55 -4.64 1.90
N ILE A 53 -15.16 -5.23 3.04
CA ILE A 53 -16.04 -6.13 3.81
C ILE A 53 -17.13 -5.31 4.51
N ASN A 54 -18.38 -5.55 4.13
CA ASN A 54 -19.54 -4.81 4.62
C ASN A 54 -19.84 -5.07 6.10
N SER A 55 -19.99 -4.00 6.90
CA SER A 55 -20.21 -4.06 8.35
C SER A 55 -21.59 -4.55 8.77
N TYR A 56 -22.58 -4.52 7.89
CA TYR A 56 -23.95 -4.98 8.18
C TYR A 56 -24.12 -6.46 7.82
N TRP A 57 -23.63 -6.87 6.64
CA TRP A 57 -23.72 -8.27 6.20
C TRP A 57 -22.69 -9.20 6.85
N HIS A 58 -21.54 -8.63 7.26
CA HIS A 58 -20.48 -9.33 7.98
C HIS A 58 -20.18 -8.63 9.30
N SER A 59 -21.21 -8.51 10.14
CA SER A 59 -21.08 -7.91 11.48
C SER A 59 -20.12 -8.67 12.39
N GLU A 60 -19.84 -9.94 12.09
CA GLU A 60 -18.84 -10.75 12.79
C GLU A 60 -17.39 -10.32 12.50
N VAL A 61 -17.16 -9.59 11.39
CA VAL A 61 -15.84 -9.06 11.05
C VAL A 61 -15.68 -7.69 11.68
N THR A 62 -14.74 -7.58 12.63
CA THR A 62 -14.47 -6.32 13.31
C THR A 62 -13.77 -5.33 12.38
N ASP A 63 -13.80 -4.03 12.72
CA ASP A 63 -13.01 -3.03 11.97
C ASP A 63 -11.50 -3.35 12.00
N ASN A 64 -11.01 -3.94 13.09
CA ASN A 64 -9.62 -4.35 13.17
C ASN A 64 -9.30 -5.44 12.15
N ASP A 65 -10.22 -6.38 11.94
CA ASP A 65 -10.03 -7.46 10.98
C ASP A 65 -10.22 -6.99 9.54
N ALA A 66 -11.22 -6.14 9.28
CA ALA A 66 -11.48 -5.64 7.93
C ALA A 66 -10.37 -4.72 7.39
N PHE A 67 -9.77 -3.89 8.26
CA PHE A 67 -8.73 -2.91 7.85
C PHE A 67 -7.30 -3.48 7.91
N ASN A 68 -7.06 -4.62 8.55
CA ASN A 68 -5.76 -5.29 8.52
C ASN A 68 -5.72 -6.30 7.35
N PRO A 69 -4.84 -6.14 6.35
CA PRO A 69 -4.82 -7.04 5.19
C PRO A 69 -4.71 -8.52 5.53
N THR A 70 -3.90 -8.90 6.53
CA THR A 70 -3.72 -10.32 6.87
C THR A 70 -5.04 -10.93 7.33
N THR A 71 -5.71 -10.31 8.30
CA THR A 71 -6.98 -10.81 8.83
C THR A 71 -8.15 -10.57 7.88
N ALA A 72 -8.12 -9.51 7.07
CA ALA A 72 -9.11 -9.27 6.02
C ALA A 72 -9.13 -10.40 4.99
N PHE A 73 -7.96 -10.88 4.54
CA PHE A 73 -7.88 -12.02 3.62
C PHE A 73 -8.28 -13.34 4.29
N GLN A 74 -8.02 -13.53 5.59
CA GLN A 74 -8.52 -14.68 6.36
C GLN A 74 -10.05 -14.68 6.49
N GLU A 75 -10.64 -13.55 6.82
CA GLU A 75 -12.09 -13.40 6.89
C GLU A 75 -12.73 -13.53 5.51
N ALA A 76 -12.11 -12.98 4.47
CA ALA A 76 -12.56 -13.17 3.10
C ALA A 76 -12.49 -14.64 2.66
N PHE A 77 -11.48 -15.41 3.10
CA PHE A 77 -11.43 -16.85 2.86
C PHE A 77 -12.61 -17.56 3.53
N ARG A 78 -12.88 -17.26 4.81
CA ARG A 78 -14.04 -17.80 5.54
C ARG A 78 -15.37 -17.46 4.86
N ILE A 79 -15.52 -16.23 4.36
CA ILE A 79 -16.71 -15.80 3.62
C ILE A 79 -16.82 -16.54 2.29
N TYR A 80 -15.71 -16.63 1.55
CA TYR A 80 -15.61 -17.35 0.28
C TYR A 80 -15.97 -18.83 0.41
N GLU A 81 -15.53 -19.53 1.46
CA GLU A 81 -15.88 -20.95 1.66
C GLU A 81 -17.40 -21.17 1.79
N ASN A 82 -18.11 -20.20 2.36
CA ASN A 82 -19.55 -20.30 2.58
C ASN A 82 -20.38 -19.77 1.41
N ARG A 83 -19.91 -18.71 0.73
CA ARG A 83 -20.71 -17.95 -0.24
C ARG A 83 -20.09 -17.86 -1.63
N GLY A 84 -18.81 -18.19 -1.78
CA GLY A 84 -18.02 -17.96 -3.00
C GLY A 84 -17.78 -16.46 -3.26
N PHE A 85 -17.26 -16.14 -4.45
CA PHE A 85 -16.93 -14.76 -4.82
C PHE A 85 -18.14 -13.84 -5.10
N ARG A 86 -19.37 -14.37 -5.07
CA ARG A 86 -20.58 -13.56 -5.32
C ARG A 86 -20.84 -12.48 -4.26
N GLU A 87 -20.16 -12.57 -3.12
CA GLU A 87 -20.27 -11.57 -2.05
C GLU A 87 -19.69 -10.21 -2.45
N TRP A 88 -18.77 -10.21 -3.41
CA TRP A 88 -18.18 -8.99 -3.95
C TRP A 88 -18.87 -8.58 -5.24
N THR A 89 -19.45 -7.38 -5.26
CA THR A 89 -20.14 -6.87 -6.45
C THR A 89 -19.16 -6.68 -7.61
N THR A 90 -17.91 -6.31 -7.32
CA THR A 90 -16.83 -6.20 -8.33
C THR A 90 -16.49 -7.52 -9.03
N HIS A 91 -16.83 -8.66 -8.41
CA HIS A 91 -16.74 -9.96 -9.07
C HIS A 91 -17.95 -10.21 -9.96
N THR A 92 -19.16 -10.00 -9.44
CA THR A 92 -20.40 -10.31 -10.16
C THR A 92 -20.65 -9.39 -11.35
N ASN A 93 -20.20 -8.14 -11.30
CA ASN A 93 -20.28 -7.19 -12.41
C ASN A 93 -19.08 -7.28 -13.40
N GLY A 94 -18.07 -8.10 -13.08
CA GLY A 94 -16.90 -8.33 -13.93
C GLY A 94 -15.78 -7.28 -13.83
N ASP A 95 -15.86 -6.30 -12.93
CA ASP A 95 -14.83 -5.25 -12.80
C ASP A 95 -13.44 -5.79 -12.44
N TYR A 96 -13.38 -6.86 -11.64
CA TYR A 96 -12.13 -7.53 -11.28
C TYR A 96 -11.31 -8.02 -12.49
N THR A 97 -11.95 -8.25 -13.64
CA THR A 97 -11.28 -8.79 -14.83
C THR A 97 -10.17 -7.84 -15.35
N LYS A 98 -10.34 -6.53 -15.14
CA LYS A 98 -9.34 -5.49 -15.44
C LYS A 98 -8.01 -5.68 -14.70
N HIS A 99 -8.02 -6.43 -13.60
CA HIS A 99 -6.87 -6.63 -12.72
C HIS A 99 -6.31 -8.06 -12.75
N LEU A 100 -6.92 -8.99 -13.50
CA LEU A 100 -6.54 -10.41 -13.51
C LEU A 100 -5.10 -10.66 -13.94
N ASP A 101 -4.62 -9.98 -14.98
CA ASP A 101 -3.25 -10.18 -15.48
C ASP A 101 -2.20 -9.72 -14.46
N ALA A 102 -2.45 -8.60 -13.80
CA ALA A 102 -1.59 -8.09 -12.74
C ALA A 102 -1.62 -9.02 -11.51
N ALA A 103 -2.81 -9.50 -11.12
CA ALA A 103 -2.98 -10.42 -10.00
C ALA A 103 -2.29 -11.76 -10.27
N LYS A 104 -2.43 -12.30 -11.49
CA LYS A 104 -1.75 -13.54 -11.93
C LYS A 104 -0.24 -13.41 -11.83
N LYS A 105 0.33 -12.29 -12.28
CA LYS A 105 1.78 -12.03 -12.13
C LYS A 105 2.18 -12.00 -10.66
N ALA A 106 1.43 -11.29 -9.82
CA ALA A 106 1.71 -11.18 -8.39
C ALA A 106 1.64 -12.52 -7.64
N VAL A 107 0.61 -13.33 -7.89
CA VAL A 107 0.45 -14.66 -7.28
C VAL A 107 1.54 -15.62 -7.73
N ASN A 108 1.87 -15.65 -9.02
CA ASN A 108 2.99 -16.47 -9.49
C ASN A 108 4.30 -16.11 -8.78
N GLN A 109 4.61 -14.82 -8.64
CA GLN A 109 5.80 -14.36 -7.92
C GLN A 109 5.78 -14.74 -6.43
N ALA A 110 4.62 -14.65 -5.78
CA ALA A 110 4.46 -15.02 -4.38
C ALA A 110 4.64 -16.53 -4.16
N SER A 111 4.01 -17.37 -4.99
CA SER A 111 4.10 -18.84 -4.87
C SER A 111 5.51 -19.38 -5.21
N SER A 112 6.24 -18.75 -6.12
CA SER A 112 7.61 -19.15 -6.47
C SER A 112 8.65 -18.87 -5.38
N THR A 113 8.33 -18.00 -4.42
CA THR A 113 9.25 -17.67 -3.31
C THR A 113 9.21 -18.72 -2.18
N SER A 114 8.26 -19.67 -2.23
CA SER A 114 8.05 -20.67 -1.16
C SER A 114 8.74 -22.02 -1.39
N ILE A 115 9.63 -22.14 -2.38
CA ILE A 115 10.39 -23.38 -2.65
C ILE A 115 11.90 -23.09 -2.59
N THR A 116 12.42 -22.88 -1.39
CA THR A 116 13.83 -23.18 -1.11
C THR A 116 13.85 -24.48 -0.31
N PRO A 117 14.40 -25.59 -0.85
CA PRO A 117 14.64 -26.79 -0.07
C PRO A 117 15.60 -26.44 1.08
N ALA A 118 15.21 -26.79 2.30
CA ALA A 118 16.10 -26.77 3.46
C ALA A 118 17.35 -27.60 3.13
N GLN A 119 18.50 -26.94 3.00
CA GLN A 119 19.79 -27.63 3.05
C GLN A 119 20.16 -27.85 4.53
N SER A 120 20.33 -29.12 4.87
CA SER A 120 20.84 -29.61 6.15
C SER A 120 22.18 -28.95 6.52
N PRO A 121 22.46 -28.79 7.83
CA PRO A 121 23.66 -28.12 8.30
C PRO A 121 24.83 -29.09 8.27
N THR A 122 25.99 -28.66 7.75
CA THR A 122 27.33 -28.92 8.29
C THR A 122 28.35 -28.26 7.36
N GLU A 123 28.92 -27.13 7.76
CA GLU A 123 30.37 -26.92 7.70
C GLU A 123 30.75 -25.75 8.62
N ILE A 124 31.62 -26.02 9.59
CA ILE A 124 32.15 -25.02 10.52
C ILE A 124 33.07 -24.09 9.71
N GLN A 125 32.66 -22.83 9.55
CA GLN A 125 33.48 -21.74 9.03
C GLN A 125 33.79 -20.75 10.17
N PRO A 126 34.97 -20.10 10.14
CA PRO A 126 35.59 -19.49 11.30
C PRO A 126 34.79 -18.31 11.86
N ASP A 127 34.95 -18.10 13.16
CA ASP A 127 34.39 -17.03 14.00
C ASP A 127 34.78 -15.63 13.47
N VAL A 128 34.12 -15.20 12.39
CA VAL A 128 34.12 -13.81 11.94
C VAL A 128 32.95 -13.15 12.64
N SER A 129 33.24 -12.24 13.56
CA SER A 129 32.23 -11.45 14.27
C SER A 129 31.20 -10.90 13.28
N THR A 130 29.96 -11.40 13.35
CA THR A 130 28.87 -11.03 12.42
C THR A 130 28.33 -9.63 12.65
N SER A 131 28.81 -8.97 13.71
CA SER A 131 28.49 -7.59 14.05
C SER A 131 29.72 -6.80 14.47
N ALA A 132 29.73 -5.51 14.19
CA ALA A 132 30.73 -4.55 14.65
C ALA A 132 30.06 -3.29 15.19
N SER A 133 30.73 -2.60 16.12
CA SER A 133 30.32 -1.24 16.48
C SER A 133 30.65 -0.32 15.32
N CYS A 134 29.64 0.37 14.79
CA CYS A 134 29.80 1.33 13.71
C CYS A 134 29.25 2.69 14.15
N PHE A 135 29.91 3.75 13.68
CA PHE A 135 29.52 5.15 13.82
C PHE A 135 28.69 5.52 15.07
N GLY A 136 29.39 5.93 16.14
CA GLY A 136 28.75 6.32 17.39
C GLY A 136 28.30 5.12 18.21
N CYS A 137 26.99 5.00 18.44
CA CYS A 137 26.36 4.01 19.33
C CYS A 137 25.75 2.81 18.59
N HIS A 138 25.97 2.68 17.28
CA HIS A 138 25.24 1.76 16.43
C HIS A 138 25.97 0.43 16.25
N THR A 139 25.18 -0.63 16.06
CA THR A 139 25.69 -1.95 15.68
C THR A 139 25.43 -2.14 14.19
N CYS A 140 26.50 -2.41 13.45
CA CYS A 140 26.45 -2.82 12.07
C CYS A 140 26.69 -4.33 11.94
N TYR A 141 26.28 -4.88 10.82
CA TYR A 141 26.21 -6.30 10.53
C TYR A 141 26.75 -6.56 9.12
N SER A 142 27.32 -7.73 8.93
CA SER A 142 27.91 -8.12 7.66
C SER A 142 26.89 -8.40 6.56
N THR A 143 25.66 -8.74 6.93
CA THR A 143 24.58 -9.02 5.97
C THR A 143 23.28 -8.28 6.31
N LYS A 144 22.47 -8.05 5.27
CA LYS A 144 21.14 -7.44 5.42
C LYS A 144 20.25 -8.30 6.30
N GLU A 145 20.29 -9.61 6.10
CA GLU A 145 19.51 -10.61 6.82
C GLU A 145 19.84 -10.60 8.31
N GLU A 146 21.11 -10.40 8.67
CA GLU A 146 21.54 -10.30 10.06
C GLU A 146 21.06 -8.98 10.71
N ALA A 147 21.19 -7.85 10.02
CA ALA A 147 20.64 -6.58 10.50
C ALA A 147 19.12 -6.67 10.69
N GLN A 148 18.41 -7.32 9.77
CA GLN A 148 16.97 -7.53 9.83
C GLN A 148 16.51 -8.30 11.09
N LYS A 149 17.30 -9.23 11.61
CA LYS A 149 17.00 -9.93 12.88
C LYS A 149 16.94 -8.97 14.06
N HIS A 150 17.69 -7.88 14.01
CA HIS A 150 17.82 -6.90 15.08
C HIS A 150 16.84 -5.73 14.96
N VAL A 151 15.97 -5.72 13.94
CA VAL A 151 14.88 -4.74 13.84
C VAL A 151 13.95 -4.89 15.07
N PRO A 152 13.58 -3.79 15.74
CA PRO A 152 12.70 -3.84 16.90
C PRO A 152 11.38 -4.56 16.62
N THR A 153 10.92 -5.38 17.57
CA THR A 153 9.71 -6.19 17.42
C THR A 153 8.48 -5.37 17.03
N HIS A 154 8.29 -4.19 17.64
CA HIS A 154 7.17 -3.31 17.29
C HIS A 154 7.16 -2.91 15.80
N VAL A 155 8.32 -2.80 15.14
CA VAL A 155 8.41 -2.53 13.69
C VAL A 155 8.12 -3.80 12.88
N LYS A 156 8.49 -4.98 13.40
CA LYS A 156 8.15 -6.29 12.80
C LYS A 156 6.65 -6.50 12.73
N ASP A 157 5.95 -6.18 13.81
CA ASP A 157 4.50 -6.32 13.92
C ASP A 157 3.76 -5.33 13.00
N CYS A 158 4.38 -4.19 12.68
CA CYS A 158 3.87 -3.22 11.71
C CYS A 158 4.05 -3.64 10.23
N GLY A 159 4.66 -4.80 9.94
CA GLY A 159 4.63 -5.45 8.62
C GLY A 159 5.71 -5.04 7.61
N TYR A 160 6.49 -3.98 7.88
CA TYR A 160 7.51 -3.45 6.94
C TYR A 160 8.95 -3.50 7.49
N TRP A 161 9.24 -4.40 8.42
CA TRP A 161 10.56 -4.48 9.03
C TRP A 161 11.71 -4.85 8.07
N LYS A 162 11.42 -5.58 6.98
CA LYS A 162 12.45 -6.05 6.03
C LYS A 162 13.21 -4.91 5.36
N CYS A 163 12.56 -3.76 5.15
CA CYS A 163 13.18 -2.60 4.55
C CYS A 163 13.75 -1.62 5.58
N PHE A 164 13.50 -1.84 6.88
CA PHE A 164 13.94 -0.99 8.01
C PHE A 164 15.41 -1.20 8.40
N VAL A 165 16.27 -1.33 7.39
CA VAL A 165 17.72 -1.45 7.49
C VAL A 165 18.37 -0.57 6.43
N TRP A 166 19.56 -0.05 6.74
CA TRP A 166 20.38 0.75 5.83
C TRP A 166 21.60 -0.01 5.37
N ASP A 167 21.95 0.21 4.10
CA ASP A 167 23.27 -0.05 3.56
C ASP A 167 24.10 1.24 3.74
N ASP A 168 24.93 1.21 4.78
CA ASP A 168 25.83 2.26 5.22
C ASP A 168 27.25 2.07 4.66
N ASN A 169 27.42 1.28 3.59
CA ASN A 169 28.70 1.15 2.86
C ASN A 169 29.26 2.50 2.35
N ARG A 170 28.52 3.60 2.52
CA ARG A 170 29.02 4.98 2.38
C ARG A 170 30.14 5.33 3.37
N TYR A 171 30.33 4.57 4.45
CA TYR A 171 31.31 4.86 5.51
C TYR A 171 32.55 3.97 5.49
N ASN A 172 32.78 3.24 4.40
CA ASN A 172 34.06 2.56 4.12
C ASN A 172 34.37 1.39 5.08
N ASP A 173 33.35 0.78 5.69
CA ASP A 173 33.44 -0.52 6.34
C ASP A 173 32.76 -1.58 5.44
N PRO A 174 33.53 -2.21 4.54
CA PRO A 174 32.99 -3.21 3.62
C PRO A 174 32.63 -4.54 4.32
N GLU A 175 33.08 -4.75 5.57
CA GLU A 175 32.83 -5.99 6.31
C GLU A 175 31.48 -5.95 7.05
N HIS A 176 31.03 -4.76 7.47
CA HIS A 176 29.74 -4.56 8.17
C HIS A 176 28.93 -3.40 7.60
N PRO A 177 28.46 -3.47 6.34
CA PRO A 177 27.78 -2.35 5.70
C PRO A 177 26.32 -2.18 6.17
N TRP A 178 25.72 -3.15 6.87
CA TRP A 178 24.29 -3.11 7.18
C TRP A 178 24.01 -2.68 8.60
N ARG A 179 23.03 -1.81 8.82
CA ARG A 179 22.50 -1.57 10.18
C ARG A 179 20.99 -1.40 10.20
N VAL A 180 20.41 -1.60 11.38
CA VAL A 180 19.01 -1.25 11.63
C VAL A 180 18.86 0.27 11.60
N ILE A 181 17.78 0.76 10.99
CA ILE A 181 17.47 2.19 11.02
C ILE A 181 17.22 2.56 12.50
N PRO A 182 17.98 3.50 13.07
CA PRO A 182 18.00 3.70 14.51
C PRO A 182 16.64 4.17 15.03
N GLY A 183 16.11 3.46 16.02
CA GLY A 183 15.06 3.93 16.92
C GLY A 183 15.69 4.56 18.16
N SER A 184 15.28 5.78 18.51
CA SER A 184 15.64 6.59 19.70
C SER A 184 17.00 6.37 20.37
N GLY A 185 17.87 7.40 20.33
CA GLY A 185 19.05 7.51 21.21
C GLY A 185 20.20 8.28 20.59
N CYS A 186 20.34 8.25 19.26
CA CYS A 186 21.46 8.90 18.58
C CYS A 186 21.01 9.66 17.31
N GLU A 187 20.02 9.18 16.53
CA GLU A 187 19.42 9.92 15.40
C GLU A 187 18.01 9.34 15.07
N LEU A 188 17.02 10.22 14.86
CA LEU A 188 15.57 9.92 14.90
C LEU A 188 15.00 9.12 13.70
N GLY A 189 15.02 7.79 13.72
CA GLY A 189 14.11 6.95 12.92
C GLY A 189 12.86 6.61 13.73
N THR A 190 11.68 7.00 13.24
CA THR A 190 10.42 6.74 13.94
C THR A 190 9.69 5.63 13.20
N GLY A 191 9.60 4.43 13.80
CA GLY A 191 8.88 3.29 13.20
C GLY A 191 7.45 3.64 12.75
N CYS A 192 6.81 4.59 13.44
CA CYS A 192 5.53 5.16 13.03
C CYS A 192 5.57 5.89 11.69
N ALA A 193 6.54 6.79 11.45
CA ALA A 193 6.64 7.47 10.17
C ALA A 193 7.00 6.51 9.03
N HIS A 194 7.84 5.52 9.30
CA HIS A 194 8.14 4.48 8.32
C HIS A 194 6.88 3.70 7.93
N TRP A 195 6.09 3.29 8.91
CA TRP A 195 4.82 2.63 8.66
C TRP A 195 3.85 3.53 7.86
N VAL A 196 3.67 4.81 8.26
CA VAL A 196 2.82 5.77 7.53
C VAL A 196 3.30 5.94 6.09
N ALA A 197 4.61 6.02 5.87
CA ALA A 197 5.21 6.18 4.56
C ALA A 197 4.88 5.01 3.63
N HIS A 198 4.87 3.78 4.15
CA HIS A 198 4.46 2.61 3.38
C HIS A 198 2.97 2.65 3.03
N GLN A 199 2.10 2.99 3.99
CA GLN A 199 0.66 3.05 3.74
C GLN A 199 0.28 4.10 2.69
N LEU A 200 0.96 5.25 2.70
CA LEU A 200 0.66 6.38 1.82
C LEU A 200 1.63 6.49 0.63
N ASN A 201 2.47 5.48 0.42
CA ASN A 201 3.50 5.44 -0.62
C ASN A 201 4.41 6.69 -0.67
N ILE A 202 4.83 7.20 0.48
CA ILE A 202 5.66 8.40 0.59
C ILE A 202 7.13 8.02 0.52
N LYS A 203 7.80 8.45 -0.55
CA LYS A 203 9.24 8.26 -0.77
C LYS A 203 10.04 9.45 -0.26
N SER A 204 11.27 9.21 0.21
CA SER A 204 12.18 10.26 0.67
C SER A 204 13.63 9.83 0.57
N ASN A 205 14.55 10.80 0.56
CA ASN A 205 15.98 10.58 0.65
C ASN A 205 16.56 11.44 1.80
N PRO A 206 17.22 10.86 2.82
CA PRO A 206 17.40 9.42 3.02
C PRO A 206 16.07 8.72 3.29
N GLY A 207 15.92 7.51 2.77
CA GLY A 207 14.76 6.65 2.99
C GLY A 207 15.21 5.26 3.45
N CYS A 208 14.27 4.36 3.72
CA CYS A 208 14.58 2.96 3.99
C CYS A 208 15.20 2.27 2.75
N SER A 209 15.58 0.99 2.84
CA SER A 209 16.17 0.28 1.68
C SER A 209 15.23 0.15 0.46
N GLU A 210 13.94 0.47 0.62
CA GLU A 210 12.96 0.57 -0.47
C GLU A 210 12.61 2.03 -0.84
N GLY A 211 13.31 3.02 -0.25
CA GLY A 211 13.17 4.44 -0.53
C GLY A 211 12.01 5.16 0.17
N TYR A 212 11.30 4.50 1.10
CA TYR A 212 10.22 5.13 1.86
C TYR A 212 10.76 6.06 2.94
N ALA A 213 9.98 7.10 3.26
CA ALA A 213 10.29 8.00 4.36
C ALA A 213 10.37 7.25 5.70
N ILE A 214 11.23 7.73 6.59
CA ILE A 214 11.53 7.09 7.88
C ILE A 214 11.42 8.07 9.06
N ARG A 215 11.20 9.35 8.76
CA ARG A 215 11.05 10.43 9.75
C ARG A 215 9.68 11.07 9.64
N VAL A 216 9.12 11.50 10.77
CA VAL A 216 7.87 12.27 10.81
C VAL A 216 7.96 13.50 9.90
N SER A 217 9.08 14.22 9.95
CA SER A 217 9.32 15.41 9.11
C SER A 217 9.26 15.11 7.61
N GLN A 218 9.65 13.91 7.19
CA GLN A 218 9.62 13.49 5.79
C GLN A 218 8.20 13.16 5.33
N VAL A 219 7.41 12.47 6.15
CA VAL A 219 6.03 12.12 5.77
C VAL A 219 5.09 13.32 5.72
N ILE A 220 5.37 14.36 6.51
CA ILE A 220 4.61 15.61 6.50
C ILE A 220 5.15 16.67 5.54
N ALA A 221 6.31 16.44 4.90
CA ALA A 221 6.92 17.41 4.00
C ALA A 221 5.99 17.72 2.82
N GLY A 222 5.80 19.01 2.51
CA GLY A 222 4.93 19.47 1.42
C GLY A 222 3.42 19.36 1.70
N ARG A 223 3.02 18.85 2.87
CA ARG A 223 1.63 18.78 3.30
C ARG A 223 1.23 20.04 4.07
N ARG A 224 -0.06 20.37 4.05
CA ARG A 224 -0.62 21.53 4.75
C ARG A 224 -1.04 21.11 6.15
N GLU A 225 -0.53 21.82 7.16
CA GLU A 225 -0.95 21.64 8.55
C GLU A 225 -2.42 22.10 8.72
N VAL A 226 -3.22 21.30 9.40
CA VAL A 226 -4.62 21.61 9.75
C VAL A 226 -4.90 21.28 11.22
N GLU A 227 -5.77 22.08 11.81
CA GLU A 227 -6.26 21.87 13.18
C GLU A 227 -7.09 20.59 13.30
N LEU A 228 -7.14 20.00 14.51
CA LEU A 228 -7.88 18.74 14.79
C LEU A 228 -9.30 18.74 14.23
N LYS A 229 -10.02 19.85 14.43
CA LYS A 229 -11.42 20.00 13.97
C LYS A 229 -11.59 19.96 12.44
N ASN A 230 -10.50 20.18 11.70
CA ASN A 230 -10.47 20.23 10.25
C ASN A 230 -9.80 18.99 9.64
N CYS A 231 -9.34 18.04 10.46
CA CYS A 231 -8.77 16.79 9.99
C CYS A 231 -9.81 15.97 9.26
N LYS A 232 -9.34 15.16 8.32
CA LYS A 232 -10.13 14.20 7.56
C LYS A 232 -9.53 12.81 7.71
N VAL A 233 -10.37 11.80 7.49
CA VAL A 233 -9.89 10.43 7.33
C VAL A 233 -8.87 10.38 6.19
N GLY A 234 -7.75 9.70 6.42
CA GLY A 234 -6.61 9.63 5.50
C GLY A 234 -5.56 10.72 5.69
N ASP A 235 -5.83 11.78 6.46
CA ASP A 235 -4.79 12.73 6.83
C ASP A 235 -3.74 12.07 7.73
N ILE A 236 -2.51 12.58 7.70
CA ILE A 236 -1.47 12.17 8.62
C ILE A 236 -1.64 12.95 9.92
N TRP A 237 -1.78 12.27 11.05
CA TRP A 237 -1.74 12.90 12.37
C TRP A 237 -0.31 12.90 12.91
N THR A 238 0.07 13.94 13.64
CA THR A 238 1.29 13.96 14.46
C THR A 238 0.96 14.44 15.87
N ASN A 239 1.70 13.94 16.86
CA ASN A 239 1.69 14.58 18.18
C ASN A 239 2.27 16.00 18.11
N ASP A 240 2.06 16.80 19.16
CA ASP A 240 2.46 18.23 19.17
C ASP A 240 3.97 18.43 18.96
N GLY A 241 4.79 17.49 19.46
CA GLY A 241 6.24 17.49 19.28
C GLY A 241 6.74 16.97 17.93
N LYS A 242 5.85 16.51 17.04
CA LYS A 242 6.18 15.88 15.75
C LYS A 242 7.20 14.73 15.88
N THR A 243 7.16 14.03 17.01
CA THR A 243 7.99 12.86 17.31
C THR A 243 7.25 11.54 17.08
N HIS A 244 5.93 11.61 16.94
CA HIS A 244 5.08 10.46 16.67
C HIS A 244 4.03 10.81 15.62
N THR A 245 3.64 9.83 14.82
CA THR A 245 2.69 10.03 13.71
C THR A 245 1.83 8.81 13.45
N GLY A 246 0.72 9.00 12.77
CA GLY A 246 -0.19 7.94 12.35
C GLY A 246 -1.14 8.43 11.26
N ILE A 247 -2.07 7.57 10.86
CA ILE A 247 -3.10 7.89 9.86
C ILE A 247 -4.43 8.06 10.58
N VAL A 248 -5.14 9.14 10.27
CA VAL A 248 -6.48 9.37 10.81
C VAL A 248 -7.46 8.38 10.17
N CYS A 249 -8.04 7.50 11.00
CA CYS A 249 -9.04 6.51 10.58
C CYS A 249 -10.47 7.01 10.82
N GLN A 250 -10.67 7.84 11.85
CA GLN A 250 -11.96 8.44 12.17
C GLN A 250 -11.80 9.82 12.80
N VAL A 251 -12.75 10.71 12.52
CA VAL A 251 -12.83 12.05 13.12
C VAL A 251 -13.99 12.08 14.10
N GLY A 252 -13.71 12.38 15.37
CA GLY A 252 -14.71 12.59 16.42
C GLY A 252 -14.75 14.04 16.89
N THR A 253 -15.66 14.34 17.81
CA THR A 253 -15.74 15.69 18.41
C THR A 253 -14.49 15.96 19.25
N ASN A 254 -13.61 16.84 18.76
CA ASN A 254 -12.34 17.23 19.40
C ASN A 254 -11.32 16.09 19.63
N LYS A 255 -11.47 14.98 18.92
CA LYS A 255 -10.53 13.86 18.99
C LYS A 255 -10.46 13.10 17.67
N LEU A 256 -9.36 12.42 17.44
CA LEU A 256 -9.09 11.64 16.24
C LEU A 256 -8.81 10.20 16.63
N PHE A 257 -9.38 9.26 15.91
CA PHE A 257 -9.00 7.87 16.00
C PHE A 257 -7.87 7.63 15.01
N VAL A 258 -6.68 7.34 15.52
CA VAL A 258 -5.46 7.28 14.73
C VAL A 258 -4.86 5.89 14.83
N GLU A 259 -4.51 5.32 13.68
CA GLU A 259 -3.71 4.11 13.60
C GLU A 259 -2.23 4.48 13.47
N HIS A 260 -1.38 3.90 14.31
CA HIS A 260 0.04 4.21 14.36
C HIS A 260 0.87 3.04 14.85
N CYS A 261 2.14 2.99 14.45
CA CYS A 261 3.12 2.05 14.99
C CYS A 261 3.71 2.62 16.30
N SER A 262 3.24 2.16 17.45
CA SER A 262 3.71 2.58 18.77
C SER A 262 4.78 1.63 19.32
N SER A 263 5.94 2.16 19.68
CA SER A 263 6.94 1.38 20.42
C SER A 263 6.49 1.08 21.85
N GLY A 264 5.72 1.98 22.47
CA GLY A 264 5.21 1.83 23.85
C GLY A 264 4.08 0.81 23.97
N ASP A 265 3.26 0.68 22.92
CA ASP A 265 2.10 -0.24 22.91
C ASP A 265 2.39 -1.55 22.15
N GLY A 266 3.65 -1.79 21.78
CA GLY A 266 4.09 -3.07 21.22
C GLY A 266 3.68 -3.32 19.77
N GLY A 267 3.54 -2.29 18.94
CA GLY A 267 3.31 -2.46 17.50
C GLY A 267 2.22 -1.56 16.94
N LEU A 268 1.42 -2.12 16.02
CA LEU A 268 0.36 -1.40 15.32
C LEU A 268 -0.87 -1.27 16.23
N VAL A 269 -1.20 -0.04 16.62
CA VAL A 269 -2.31 0.24 17.54
C VAL A 269 -3.21 1.33 17.00
N LYS A 270 -4.45 1.34 17.49
CA LYS A 270 -5.46 2.35 17.17
C LYS A 270 -5.95 3.00 18.45
N THR A 271 -5.73 4.31 18.56
CA THR A 271 -5.98 5.06 19.79
C THR A 271 -6.65 6.40 19.49
N TRP A 272 -7.49 6.86 20.40
CA TRP A 272 -8.07 8.20 20.34
C TRP A 272 -7.08 9.24 20.88
N PHE A 273 -6.79 10.27 20.08
CA PHE A 273 -5.99 11.42 20.47
C PHE A 273 -6.82 12.69 20.51
N SER A 274 -6.70 13.45 21.60
CA SER A 274 -7.38 14.73 21.81
C SER A 274 -6.44 15.94 21.58
N SER A 275 -5.20 15.71 21.14
CA SER A 275 -4.21 16.74 20.81
C SER A 275 -3.39 16.36 19.57
N GLY A 276 -2.49 17.23 19.13
CA GLY A 276 -1.68 17.05 17.92
C GLY A 276 -2.06 17.99 16.78
N LYS A 277 -1.63 17.62 15.56
CA LYS A 277 -1.96 18.32 14.31
C LYS A 277 -2.17 17.30 13.20
N CYS A 278 -2.95 17.66 12.17
CA CYS A 278 -3.05 16.85 10.96
C CYS A 278 -2.35 17.51 9.78
N TRP A 279 -1.99 16.69 8.81
CA TRP A 279 -1.26 17.06 7.62
C TRP A 279 -2.00 16.49 6.42
N THR A 280 -2.67 17.39 5.71
CA THR A 280 -3.47 17.05 4.54
C THR A 280 -2.68 17.35 3.26
N GLU A 281 -2.98 16.66 2.18
CA GLU A 281 -2.35 16.95 0.89
C GLU A 281 -2.66 18.39 0.48
N SER A 282 -1.64 19.12 0.07
CA SER A 282 -1.82 20.45 -0.49
C SER A 282 -2.51 20.27 -1.85
N THR A 283 -3.65 20.91 -2.06
CA THR A 283 -4.36 20.93 -3.34
C THR A 283 -3.55 21.55 -4.49
N GLU A 284 -2.35 22.09 -4.21
CA GLU A 284 -1.44 22.66 -5.20
C GLU A 284 -0.68 21.61 -6.04
N SER A 285 -0.67 20.32 -5.64
CA SER A 285 -0.03 19.26 -6.44
C SER A 285 -0.85 18.81 -7.65
N LEU A 286 -2.09 19.31 -7.81
CA LEU A 286 -2.92 19.06 -9.00
C LEU A 286 -2.89 20.22 -10.02
N THR A 287 -2.17 21.32 -9.77
CA THR A 287 -2.20 22.50 -10.66
C THR A 287 -0.87 23.21 -10.90
N LYS A 288 0.30 22.56 -10.76
CA LYS A 288 1.58 23.18 -11.15
C LYS A 288 2.52 22.20 -11.86
N VAL A 289 2.21 21.89 -13.12
CA VAL A 289 3.25 21.84 -14.14
C VAL A 289 3.31 23.24 -14.76
N PRO A 290 4.32 24.07 -14.47
CA PRO A 290 4.53 25.28 -15.26
C PRO A 290 4.85 24.86 -16.70
N PRO A 291 4.28 25.50 -17.73
CA PRO A 291 4.68 25.21 -19.11
C PRO A 291 6.17 25.54 -19.23
N SER A 292 6.98 24.52 -19.56
CA SER A 292 8.37 24.73 -19.92
C SER A 292 8.40 25.64 -21.14
N THR A 293 9.03 26.80 -20.99
CA THR A 293 9.47 27.65 -22.10
C THR A 293 10.52 26.89 -22.92
N GLU A 294 10.03 26.06 -23.83
CA GLU A 294 10.75 25.63 -25.02
C GLU A 294 9.86 26.05 -26.20
N ALA A 295 10.39 26.90 -27.07
CA ALA A 295 9.67 27.41 -28.22
C ALA A 295 9.27 26.25 -29.13
N GLN A 296 7.98 25.92 -29.13
CA GLN A 296 7.36 25.03 -30.11
C GLN A 296 7.18 25.81 -31.42
N PRO A 297 7.49 25.23 -32.60
CA PRO A 297 7.18 25.84 -33.87
C PRO A 297 5.65 25.96 -34.04
N GLU A 298 5.18 27.05 -34.64
CA GLU A 298 3.76 27.30 -34.94
C GLU A 298 3.13 26.08 -35.64
N GLU A 299 2.32 25.32 -34.91
CA GLU A 299 1.44 24.32 -35.51
C GLU A 299 0.23 25.04 -36.12
N THR A 300 0.16 24.98 -37.45
CA THR A 300 -1.02 25.38 -38.21
C THR A 300 -2.25 24.61 -37.74
N PRO A 301 -3.44 25.26 -37.65
CA PRO A 301 -4.66 24.62 -37.19
C PRO A 301 -5.00 23.38 -38.04
N PRO A 302 -5.55 22.32 -37.43
CA PRO A 302 -5.84 21.07 -38.12
C PRO A 302 -6.84 21.33 -39.26
N LYS A 303 -6.49 20.86 -40.47
CA LYS A 303 -7.39 20.88 -41.62
C LYS A 303 -8.66 20.12 -41.28
N GLU A 304 -9.80 20.74 -41.57
CA GLU A 304 -11.13 20.12 -41.53
C GLU A 304 -11.09 18.77 -42.25
N PRO A 305 -11.61 17.68 -41.65
CA PRO A 305 -11.54 16.36 -42.26
C PRO A 305 -12.30 16.33 -43.59
N ASP A 306 -11.70 15.67 -44.58
CA ASP A 306 -12.25 15.54 -45.93
C ASP A 306 -13.62 14.86 -45.87
N LYS A 307 -14.67 15.60 -46.21
CA LYS A 307 -16.07 15.14 -46.19
C LYS A 307 -16.29 13.96 -47.14
N ASN A 308 -15.45 13.82 -48.17
CA ASN A 308 -15.55 12.68 -49.10
C ASN A 308 -15.04 11.39 -48.46
N ALA A 309 -14.00 11.43 -47.63
CA ALA A 309 -13.50 10.24 -46.93
C ALA A 309 -14.51 9.71 -45.91
N ILE A 310 -15.31 10.60 -45.30
CA ILE A 310 -16.38 10.21 -44.38
C ILE A 310 -17.54 9.54 -45.15
N GLN A 311 -17.87 10.03 -46.35
CA GLN A 311 -18.90 9.46 -47.20
C GLN A 311 -18.56 8.01 -47.64
N GLU A 312 -17.32 7.76 -48.06
CA GLU A 312 -16.85 6.44 -48.49
C GLU A 312 -16.92 5.40 -47.35
N VAL A 313 -16.64 5.80 -46.11
CA VAL A 313 -16.76 4.93 -44.94
C VAL A 313 -18.23 4.54 -44.69
N TRP A 314 -19.17 5.46 -44.85
CA TRP A 314 -20.60 5.17 -44.68
C TRP A 314 -21.15 4.25 -45.77
N GLU A 315 -20.70 4.41 -47.02
CA GLU A 315 -21.08 3.52 -48.12
C GLU A 315 -20.53 2.10 -47.94
N SER A 316 -19.29 1.96 -47.44
CA SER A 316 -18.70 0.67 -47.10
C SER A 316 -19.47 -0.05 -45.98
N ILE A 317 -19.86 0.68 -44.93
CA ILE A 317 -20.68 0.12 -43.83
C ILE A 317 -22.06 -0.32 -44.36
N GLY A 318 -22.68 0.46 -45.26
CA GLY A 318 -23.96 0.12 -45.87
C GLY A 318 -23.91 -1.18 -46.67
N ASN A 319 -22.83 -1.40 -47.43
CA ASN A 319 -22.64 -2.62 -48.21
C ASN A 319 -22.46 -3.86 -47.32
N ILE A 320 -21.69 -3.74 -46.24
CA ILE A 320 -21.50 -4.83 -45.26
C ILE A 320 -22.82 -5.21 -44.59
N ILE A 321 -23.66 -4.22 -44.23
CA ILE A 321 -24.97 -4.47 -43.62
C ILE A 321 -25.90 -5.22 -44.58
N ASN A 322 -25.88 -4.89 -45.86
CA ASN A 322 -26.69 -5.58 -46.87
C ASN A 322 -26.20 -7.00 -47.14
N GLU A 323 -24.89 -7.23 -47.12
CA GLU A 323 -24.29 -8.55 -47.26
C GLU A 323 -24.66 -9.46 -46.08
N ILE A 324 -24.60 -8.94 -44.85
CA ILE A 324 -25.04 -9.66 -43.63
C ILE A 324 -26.53 -10.00 -43.73
N ARG A 325 -27.39 -9.09 -44.19
CA ARG A 325 -28.83 -9.36 -44.35
C ARG A 325 -29.13 -10.48 -45.34
N SER A 326 -28.30 -10.66 -46.37
CA SER A 326 -28.46 -11.75 -47.36
C SER A 326 -28.17 -13.14 -46.79
N TRP A 327 -27.45 -13.23 -45.67
CA TRP A 327 -27.16 -14.52 -45.01
C TRP A 327 -28.28 -14.98 -44.07
N PHE A 328 -29.19 -14.07 -43.70
CA PHE A 328 -30.28 -14.33 -42.75
C PHE A 328 -31.68 -14.23 -43.39
N GLY A 329 -31.76 -14.18 -44.72
CA GLY A 329 -32.99 -14.15 -45.52
C GLY A 329 -33.13 -15.36 -46.41
#